data_AF-A0A956E2G7-F1
#
_entry.id   AF-A0A956E2G7-F1
#
_cell.length_a   1.000
_cell.length_b   1.000
_cell.length_c   1.000
_cell.angle_alpha   90.00
_cell.angle_beta   90.00
_cell.angle_gamma   90.00
#
_symmetry.space_group_name_H-M   'P 1'
#
loop_
_entity.id
_entity.type
_entity.pdbx_description
1 polymer ?
#
loop_
_entity_poly.entity_id
_entity_poly.type
_entity_poly.pdbx_seq_one_letter_code
_entity_poly.pdbx_strand_id
1 'polypeptide(L)'
;MKAEPPVIVQGPELRRPWRVLTSSPVLAVLVVLGLGALSHRVPTLQRIALFDPLPEAETETPSIPAPVLVEGESTLESETTERPELAQPEHVEIPKGSRGPIAAEQGPALEPINVEKPPVPIEDASGKALDGFYSALGRAQRKQPGGIVRVLHFGDSIVTSDYVSGTLRRKLQKRFGDSGHGFMLMANAWPAYFHNDVSRFASSGWKVSRIVGPLSPDGLYGLGGVSFRAPPGSRARFGTAKSGHFGRNVSRFEVSYMLEPGGGKMQLNVDGKQYKVLDTSSGEKRTAV
;
A
#
# COMPACT_ATOMS: atom_id res chain seq x y z
N MET A 1 28.85 52.84 1.85
CA MET A 1 28.96 51.87 2.97
C MET A 1 30.19 51.01 2.72
N LYS A 2 31.19 51.06 3.59
CA LYS A 2 32.42 50.25 3.51
C LYS A 2 32.12 48.83 4.01
N ALA A 3 32.53 47.80 3.27
CA ALA A 3 32.44 46.41 3.70
C ALA A 3 33.52 46.10 4.75
N GLU A 4 33.13 45.45 5.85
CA GLU A 4 34.07 44.95 6.86
C GLU A 4 34.83 43.72 6.34
N PRO A 5 36.10 43.52 6.74
CA PRO A 5 36.89 42.36 6.34
C PRO A 5 36.50 41.10 7.13
N PRO A 6 36.72 39.89 6.56
CA PRO A 6 36.32 38.64 7.20
C PRO A 6 37.20 38.29 8.40
N VAL A 7 36.55 37.76 9.44
CA VAL A 7 37.21 37.21 10.64
C VAL A 7 37.86 35.88 10.30
N ILE A 8 39.19 35.81 10.42
CA ILE A 8 39.96 34.56 10.27
C ILE A 8 40.06 33.91 11.66
N VAL A 9 39.39 32.77 11.84
CA VAL A 9 39.53 31.94 13.05
C VAL A 9 40.68 30.96 12.84
N GLN A 10 41.79 31.15 13.54
CA GLN A 10 42.90 30.20 13.57
C GLN A 10 42.61 29.09 14.59
N GLY A 11 42.41 27.86 14.11
CA GLY A 11 42.45 26.65 14.94
C GLY A 11 43.90 26.25 15.27
N PRO A 12 44.11 25.40 16.29
CA PRO A 12 45.45 25.01 16.72
C PRO A 12 46.22 24.28 15.62
N GLU A 13 47.45 24.71 15.33
CA GLU A 13 48.38 24.01 14.43
C GLU A 13 48.60 22.55 14.89
N LEU A 14 48.21 21.59 14.05
CA LEU A 14 48.55 20.17 14.23
C LEU A 14 50.06 19.96 14.00
N ARG A 15 50.85 20.11 15.07
CA ARG A 15 52.32 20.12 14.97
C ARG A 15 52.97 18.78 14.61
N ARG A 16 52.27 17.64 14.54
CA ARG A 16 52.88 16.33 14.22
C ARG A 16 51.88 15.36 13.54
N PRO A 17 51.81 15.31 12.20
CA PRO A 17 50.83 14.47 11.47
C PRO A 17 51.01 12.97 11.72
N TRP A 18 52.20 12.52 12.12
CA TRP A 18 52.51 11.11 12.38
C TRP A 18 51.93 10.56 13.69
N ARG A 19 51.48 11.41 14.63
CA ARG A 19 50.82 10.94 15.87
C ARG A 19 49.45 10.29 15.62
N VAL A 20 48.84 10.53 14.47
CA VAL A 20 47.57 9.89 14.06
C VAL A 20 47.77 8.39 13.86
N LEU A 21 48.95 7.97 13.38
CA LEU A 21 49.30 6.56 13.16
C LEU A 21 49.49 5.76 14.45
N THR A 22 49.74 6.43 15.57
CA THR A 22 49.86 5.81 16.90
C THR A 22 48.58 5.98 17.75
N SER A 23 47.51 6.50 17.17
CA SER A 23 46.26 6.72 17.89
C SER A 23 45.54 5.41 18.21
N SER A 24 44.84 5.35 19.35
CA SER A 24 44.04 4.20 19.78
C SER A 24 43.12 3.61 18.70
N PRO A 25 42.41 4.42 17.87
CA PRO A 25 41.59 3.85 16.78
C PRO A 25 42.42 3.18 15.67
N VAL A 26 43.59 3.72 15.30
CA VAL A 26 44.46 3.07 14.29
C VAL A 26 45.03 1.77 14.83
N LEU A 27 45.42 1.74 16.10
CA LEU A 27 45.87 0.52 16.79
C LEU A 27 44.76 -0.55 16.88
N ALA A 28 43.52 -0.14 17.15
CA ALA A 28 42.36 -1.03 17.17
C ALA A 28 42.12 -1.67 15.80
N VAL A 29 42.18 -0.89 14.72
CA VAL A 29 42.04 -1.40 13.34
C VAL A 29 43.15 -2.40 13.01
N LEU A 30 44.41 -2.08 13.36
CA LEU A 30 45.54 -2.99 13.13
C LEU A 30 45.42 -4.30 13.93
N VAL A 31 44.89 -4.25 15.15
CA VAL A 31 44.62 -5.45 15.96
C VAL A 31 43.52 -6.31 15.32
N VAL A 32 42.44 -5.72 14.82
CA VAL A 32 41.36 -6.45 14.14
C VAL A 32 41.88 -7.11 12.85
N LEU A 33 42.66 -6.39 12.05
CA LEU A 33 43.29 -6.93 10.85
C LEU A 33 44.29 -8.05 11.19
N GLY A 34 45.07 -7.88 12.26
CA GLY A 34 46.00 -8.88 12.75
C GLY A 34 45.31 -10.16 13.23
N LEU A 35 44.21 -10.03 13.98
CA LEU A 35 43.38 -11.15 14.43
C LEU A 35 42.71 -11.88 13.25
N GLY A 36 42.20 -11.14 12.27
CA GLY A 36 41.66 -11.71 11.03
C GLY A 36 42.72 -12.46 10.22
N ALA A 37 43.93 -11.90 10.09
CA ALA A 37 45.04 -12.60 9.43
C ALA A 37 45.50 -13.85 10.20
N LEU A 38 45.49 -13.79 11.54
CA LEU A 38 45.85 -14.93 12.40
C LEU A 38 44.82 -16.05 12.33
N SER A 39 43.52 -15.73 12.20
CA SER A 39 42.47 -16.75 12.03
C SER A 39 42.63 -17.56 10.75
N HIS A 40 43.28 -17.01 9.71
CA HIS A 40 43.58 -17.75 8.47
C HIS A 40 44.83 -18.63 8.55
N ARG A 41 45.70 -18.46 9.57
CA ARG A 41 46.91 -19.29 9.75
C ARG A 41 46.74 -20.42 10.76
N VAL A 42 45.70 -20.37 11.58
CA VAL A 42 45.43 -21.38 12.61
C VAL A 42 44.17 -22.15 12.23
N PRO A 43 44.26 -23.44 11.83
CA PRO A 43 43.13 -24.20 11.30
C PRO A 43 41.92 -24.28 12.22
N THR A 44 42.13 -24.26 13.54
CA THR A 44 41.05 -24.27 14.55
C THR A 44 40.27 -22.97 14.63
N LEU A 45 40.80 -21.85 14.10
CA LEU A 45 40.16 -20.53 14.11
C LEU A 45 39.48 -20.17 12.78
N GLN A 46 39.48 -21.05 11.78
CA GLN A 46 38.81 -20.81 10.49
C GLN A 46 37.30 -20.58 10.63
N ARG A 47 36.65 -21.11 11.67
CA ARG A 47 35.20 -20.92 11.90
C ARG A 47 34.80 -19.48 12.24
N ILE A 48 35.75 -18.62 12.57
CA ILE A 48 35.54 -17.20 12.89
C ILE A 48 36.28 -16.28 11.89
N ALA A 49 36.71 -16.82 10.75
CA ALA A 49 37.35 -16.04 9.70
C ALA A 49 36.36 -14.98 9.17
N LEU A 50 36.71 -13.70 9.38
CA LEU A 50 35.85 -12.55 9.10
C LEU A 50 35.75 -12.19 7.61
N PHE A 51 36.51 -12.86 6.74
CA PHE A 51 36.69 -12.47 5.34
C PHE A 51 36.55 -13.62 4.33
N ASP A 52 36.08 -14.79 4.77
CA ASP A 52 35.70 -15.82 3.81
C ASP A 52 34.40 -15.41 3.11
N PRO A 53 34.30 -15.55 1.77
CA PRO A 53 33.03 -15.40 1.09
C PRO A 53 32.06 -16.40 1.70
N LEU A 54 30.86 -15.93 2.08
CA LEU A 54 29.80 -16.83 2.52
C LEU A 54 29.66 -17.92 1.43
N PRO A 55 29.65 -19.22 1.80
CA PRO A 55 29.41 -20.26 0.82
C PRO A 55 28.14 -19.87 0.08
N GLU A 56 28.25 -19.82 -1.24
CA GLU A 56 27.12 -19.54 -2.12
C GLU A 56 26.10 -20.60 -1.78
N ALA A 57 25.08 -20.21 -1.00
CA ALA A 57 24.06 -21.13 -0.58
C ALA A 57 23.44 -21.61 -1.87
N GLU A 58 23.71 -22.86 -2.25
CA GLU A 58 22.90 -23.58 -3.22
C GLU A 58 21.48 -23.31 -2.77
N THR A 59 20.81 -22.46 -3.54
CA THR A 59 19.45 -22.03 -3.23
C THR A 59 18.59 -23.20 -3.65
N GLU A 60 18.68 -24.31 -2.91
CA GLU A 60 17.57 -25.23 -2.78
C GLU A 60 16.44 -24.36 -2.29
N THR A 61 15.66 -23.88 -3.25
CA THR A 61 14.46 -23.12 -2.98
C THR A 61 13.62 -24.10 -2.18
N PRO A 62 13.43 -23.92 -0.86
CA PRO A 62 12.65 -24.87 -0.11
C PRO A 62 11.31 -24.96 -0.83
N SER A 63 10.92 -26.15 -1.29
CA SER A 63 9.62 -26.33 -1.91
C SER A 63 8.60 -26.15 -0.81
N ILE A 64 8.20 -24.91 -0.55
CA ILE A 64 7.08 -24.61 0.34
C ILE A 64 5.89 -25.24 -0.38
N PRO A 65 5.27 -26.30 0.18
CA PRO A 65 4.10 -26.89 -0.45
C PRO A 65 3.08 -25.77 -0.66
N ALA A 66 2.50 -25.70 -1.85
CA ALA A 66 1.52 -24.69 -2.17
C ALA A 66 0.43 -24.72 -1.06
N PRO A 67 0.06 -23.56 -0.51
CA PRO A 67 -0.94 -23.52 0.55
C PRO A 67 -2.22 -24.19 0.05
N VAL A 68 -2.68 -25.20 0.77
CA VAL A 68 -3.95 -25.86 0.45
C VAL A 68 -5.06 -24.89 0.85
N LEU A 69 -5.76 -24.35 -0.16
CA LEU A 69 -6.90 -23.48 0.08
C LEU A 69 -8.05 -24.31 0.62
N VAL A 70 -8.56 -23.94 1.79
CA VAL A 70 -9.66 -24.63 2.46
C VAL A 70 -10.97 -23.92 2.09
N GLU A 71 -12.03 -24.68 1.83
CA GLU A 71 -13.37 -24.13 1.67
C GLU A 71 -13.95 -23.67 3.02
N GLY A 72 -14.72 -22.58 2.99
CA GLY A 72 -15.45 -22.05 4.13
C GLY A 72 -15.27 -20.55 4.33
N GLU A 73 -15.40 -20.13 5.58
CA GLU A 73 -15.43 -18.73 5.99
C GLU A 73 -14.57 -18.52 7.22
N SER A 74 -13.87 -17.39 7.27
CA SER A 74 -13.20 -16.92 8.49
C SER A 74 -14.05 -15.83 9.15
N THR A 75 -13.95 -15.69 10.47
CA THR A 75 -14.56 -14.55 11.19
C THR A 75 -13.57 -13.39 11.25
N LEU A 76 -14.03 -12.18 10.97
CA LEU A 76 -13.26 -10.96 11.23
C LEU A 76 -13.34 -10.63 12.71
N GLU A 77 -12.26 -10.91 13.45
CA GLU A 77 -12.20 -10.65 14.90
C GLU A 77 -12.08 -9.16 15.23
N SER A 78 -11.55 -8.37 14.31
CA SER A 78 -11.34 -6.93 14.49
C SER A 78 -12.37 -6.11 13.72
N GLU A 79 -12.72 -4.97 14.28
CA GLU A 79 -13.49 -3.95 13.57
C GLU A 79 -12.68 -3.40 12.39
N THR A 80 -13.40 -3.03 11.33
CA THR A 80 -12.84 -2.20 10.28
C THR A 80 -12.90 -0.75 10.72
N THR A 81 -11.75 -0.08 10.72
CA THR A 81 -11.65 1.35 10.95
C THR A 81 -10.82 2.00 9.85
N GLU A 82 -10.98 3.30 9.69
CA GLU A 82 -10.01 4.14 8.97
C GLU A 82 -8.60 3.91 9.54
N ARG A 83 -7.59 3.91 8.66
CA ARG A 83 -6.17 3.73 9.02
C ARG A 83 -5.36 4.94 8.56
N PRO A 84 -5.57 6.13 9.17
CA PRO A 84 -4.85 7.34 8.78
C PRO A 84 -3.33 7.21 8.92
N GLU A 85 -2.84 6.32 9.78
CA GLU A 85 -1.43 6.00 9.95
C GLU A 85 -0.81 5.30 8.73
N LEU A 86 -1.61 4.62 7.92
CA LEU A 86 -1.18 4.01 6.65
C LEU A 86 -1.50 4.89 5.44
N ALA A 87 -2.24 5.98 5.64
CA ALA A 87 -2.67 6.84 4.55
C ALA A 87 -1.46 7.58 3.96
N GLN A 88 -1.34 7.51 2.63
CA GLN A 88 -0.30 8.27 1.94
C GLN A 88 -0.59 9.76 2.04
N PRO A 89 0.42 10.61 2.26
CA PRO A 89 0.21 12.05 2.21
C PRO A 89 -0.32 12.45 0.82
N GLU A 90 -1.21 13.43 0.78
CA GLU A 90 -1.77 13.92 -0.50
C GLU A 90 -0.70 14.49 -1.41
N HIS A 91 0.33 15.06 -0.79
CA HIS A 91 1.56 15.49 -1.45
C HIS A 91 2.72 14.67 -0.90
N VAL A 92 3.27 13.79 -1.74
CA VAL A 92 4.53 13.12 -1.44
C VAL A 92 5.64 14.09 -1.82
N GLU A 93 6.13 14.86 -0.84
CA GLU A 93 7.42 15.52 -0.98
C GLU A 93 8.50 14.44 -0.85
N ILE A 94 9.17 14.13 -1.95
CA ILE A 94 10.31 13.22 -1.90
C ILE A 94 11.42 13.96 -1.14
N PRO A 95 11.89 13.46 0.01
CA PRO A 95 12.97 14.10 0.72
C PRO A 95 14.18 14.19 -0.22
N LYS A 96 14.72 15.40 -0.42
CA LYS A 96 15.95 15.60 -1.20
C LYS A 96 17.22 15.03 -0.53
N GLY A 97 17.06 14.25 0.53
CA GLY A 97 18.14 13.60 1.27
C GLY A 97 17.60 12.50 2.18
N SER A 98 18.23 11.34 2.13
CA SER A 98 17.96 10.19 2.97
C SER A 98 18.42 10.46 4.42
N ARG A 99 17.53 10.28 5.40
CA ARG A 99 17.89 10.31 6.83
C ARG A 99 17.39 9.05 7.50
N GLY A 100 18.29 8.06 7.58
CA GLY A 100 18.11 6.80 8.31
C GLY A 100 19.47 6.16 8.57
N PRO A 101 19.58 5.20 9.49
CA PRO A 101 20.86 4.56 9.84
C PRO A 101 21.50 3.76 8.68
N ILE A 102 20.73 3.43 7.64
CA ILE A 102 21.21 2.83 6.37
C ILE A 102 21.67 3.92 5.37
N ALA A 103 21.28 5.18 5.58
CA ALA A 103 21.62 6.32 4.71
C ALA A 103 23.03 6.89 4.91
N ALA A 104 23.85 6.26 5.78
CA ALA A 104 25.23 6.68 5.99
C ALA A 104 26.15 6.31 4.81
N GLU A 105 25.75 5.33 3.99
CA GLU A 105 26.37 5.16 2.68
C GLU A 105 25.70 6.11 1.70
N GLN A 106 26.50 6.99 1.10
CA GLN A 106 26.13 7.77 -0.07
C GLN A 106 25.92 6.82 -1.25
N GLY A 107 24.89 5.98 -1.20
CA GLY A 107 24.28 5.43 -2.39
C GLY A 107 23.82 6.59 -3.27
N PRO A 108 23.79 6.42 -4.61
CA PRO A 108 23.34 7.48 -5.50
C PRO A 108 22.01 8.01 -4.98
N ALA A 109 21.91 9.33 -4.81
CA ALA A 109 20.67 9.97 -4.41
C ALA A 109 19.56 9.40 -5.28
N LEU A 110 18.50 8.86 -4.65
CA LEU A 110 17.33 8.47 -5.40
C LEU A 110 16.86 9.71 -6.13
N GLU A 111 17.00 9.70 -7.45
CA GLU A 111 16.58 10.77 -8.33
C GLU A 111 15.14 11.15 -7.91
N PRO A 112 14.85 12.43 -7.68
CA PRO A 112 13.46 12.85 -7.49
C PRO A 112 12.66 12.26 -8.65
N ILE A 113 11.46 11.70 -8.39
CA ILE A 113 10.61 11.12 -9.46
C ILE A 113 10.51 12.17 -10.56
N ASN A 114 11.31 11.96 -11.59
CA ASN A 114 11.38 12.86 -12.69
C ASN A 114 10.03 12.73 -13.40
N VAL A 115 9.36 13.85 -13.60
CA VAL A 115 8.18 13.93 -14.47
C VAL A 115 8.56 13.73 -15.94
N GLU A 116 9.83 13.42 -16.23
CA GLU A 116 10.24 12.73 -17.43
C GLU A 116 9.40 11.47 -17.67
N LYS A 117 9.32 11.14 -18.97
CA LYS A 117 8.65 9.94 -19.45
C LYS A 117 9.17 8.76 -18.63
N PRO A 118 8.28 7.92 -18.06
CA PRO A 118 8.72 6.79 -17.25
C PRO A 118 9.79 6.00 -18.02
N PRO A 119 10.82 5.48 -17.33
CA PRO A 119 11.98 4.85 -17.97
C PRO A 119 11.57 3.68 -18.87
N VAL A 120 10.40 3.11 -18.61
CA VAL A 120 9.72 2.15 -19.46
C VAL A 120 8.46 2.82 -20.04
N PRO A 121 8.35 3.00 -21.37
CA PRO A 121 7.12 3.47 -21.98
C PRO A 121 6.02 2.43 -21.83
N ILE A 122 4.76 2.88 -21.84
CA ILE A 122 3.64 1.95 -22.04
C ILE A 122 3.74 1.43 -23.46
N GLU A 123 3.94 0.13 -23.61
CA GLU A 123 3.90 -0.55 -24.91
C GLU A 123 2.44 -0.73 -25.34
N ASP A 124 2.06 -0.09 -26.44
CA ASP A 124 0.77 -0.29 -27.11
C ASP A 124 1.05 -0.65 -28.57
N ALA A 125 1.21 -1.95 -28.84
CA ALA A 125 1.51 -2.45 -30.18
C ALA A 125 0.44 -2.06 -31.22
N SER A 126 -0.80 -1.81 -30.79
CA SER A 126 -1.90 -1.39 -31.66
C SER A 126 -1.93 0.11 -31.93
N GLY A 127 -1.29 0.90 -31.07
CA GLY A 127 -1.36 2.37 -31.02
C GLY A 127 -2.76 2.93 -30.70
N LYS A 128 -3.72 2.06 -30.34
CA LYS A 128 -5.14 2.40 -30.16
C LYS A 128 -5.76 1.75 -28.92
N ALA A 129 -5.02 0.95 -28.16
CA ALA A 129 -5.55 0.19 -27.04
C ALA A 129 -6.17 1.10 -25.96
N LEU A 130 -5.63 2.33 -25.85
CA LEU A 130 -6.08 3.33 -24.88
C LEU A 130 -7.03 4.38 -25.45
N ASP A 131 -7.41 4.32 -26.73
CA ASP A 131 -8.26 5.34 -27.38
C ASP A 131 -9.61 5.51 -26.66
N GLY A 132 -10.25 4.39 -26.28
CA GLY A 132 -11.50 4.40 -25.54
C GLY A 132 -11.37 5.05 -24.17
N PHE A 133 -10.26 4.76 -23.47
CA PHE A 133 -9.94 5.33 -22.17
C PHE A 133 -9.68 6.84 -22.28
N TYR A 134 -8.85 7.28 -23.22
CA TYR A 134 -8.57 8.70 -23.46
C TYR A 134 -9.81 9.47 -23.92
N SER A 135 -10.64 8.85 -24.76
CA SER A 135 -11.94 9.42 -25.15
C SER A 135 -12.83 9.64 -23.93
N ALA A 136 -12.90 8.67 -23.02
CA ALA A 136 -13.67 8.79 -21.77
C ALA A 136 -13.12 9.90 -20.86
N LEU A 137 -11.80 9.98 -20.69
CA LEU A 137 -11.15 11.08 -19.94
C LEU A 137 -11.44 12.45 -20.58
N GLY A 138 -11.41 12.54 -21.91
CA GLY A 138 -11.78 13.77 -22.61
C GLY A 138 -13.23 14.20 -22.34
N ARG A 139 -14.17 13.26 -22.26
CA ARG A 139 -15.57 13.56 -21.87
C ARG A 139 -15.67 14.06 -20.43
N ALA A 140 -14.95 13.42 -19.49
CA ALA A 140 -14.90 13.84 -18.10
C ALA A 140 -14.28 15.24 -17.93
N GLN A 141 -13.17 15.51 -18.63
CA GLN A 141 -12.50 16.82 -18.61
C GLN A 141 -13.43 17.95 -19.08
N ARG A 142 -14.25 17.69 -20.10
CA ARG A 142 -15.24 18.63 -20.62
C ARG A 142 -16.51 18.71 -19.77
N LYS A 143 -16.58 17.97 -18.65
CA LYS A 143 -17.74 17.89 -17.75
C LYS A 143 -19.05 17.56 -18.49
N GLN A 144 -18.97 16.69 -19.49
CA GLN A 144 -20.16 16.25 -20.22
C GLN A 144 -21.11 15.50 -19.27
N PRO A 145 -22.44 15.62 -19.43
CA PRO A 145 -23.40 14.84 -18.65
C PRO A 145 -23.07 13.35 -18.70
N GLY A 146 -22.97 12.70 -17.53
CA GLY A 146 -22.60 11.29 -17.43
C GLY A 146 -21.11 10.96 -17.73
N GLY A 147 -20.26 11.98 -17.90
CA GLY A 147 -18.82 11.84 -18.15
C GLY A 147 -18.01 11.36 -16.94
N ILE A 148 -18.35 10.19 -16.38
CA ILE A 148 -17.63 9.54 -15.29
C ILE A 148 -16.74 8.43 -15.86
N VAL A 149 -15.45 8.47 -15.56
CA VAL A 149 -14.50 7.40 -15.89
C VAL A 149 -14.30 6.52 -14.67
N ARG A 150 -14.56 5.22 -14.81
CA ARG A 150 -14.33 4.22 -13.77
C ARG A 150 -13.09 3.41 -14.13
N VAL A 151 -12.13 3.35 -13.20
CA VAL A 151 -10.87 2.60 -13.36
C VAL A 151 -10.85 1.51 -12.31
N LEU A 152 -10.64 0.27 -12.73
CA LEU A 152 -10.55 -0.89 -11.86
C LEU A 152 -9.15 -1.49 -11.97
N HIS A 153 -8.53 -1.78 -10.82
CA HIS A 153 -7.25 -2.48 -10.74
C HIS A 153 -7.49 -3.83 -10.10
N PHE A 154 -7.08 -4.90 -10.79
CA PHE A 154 -6.92 -6.22 -10.21
C PHE A 154 -5.44 -6.46 -9.97
N GLY A 155 -5.12 -7.03 -8.81
CA GLY A 155 -3.74 -7.30 -8.44
C GLY A 155 -3.67 -7.96 -7.07
N ASP A 156 -2.51 -7.86 -6.46
CA ASP A 156 -2.15 -8.54 -5.22
C ASP A 156 -2.21 -7.59 -4.01
N SER A 157 -1.36 -7.85 -3.00
CA SER A 157 -1.24 -7.05 -1.79
C SER A 157 -0.91 -5.57 -2.04
N ILE A 158 -0.25 -5.23 -3.15
CA ILE A 158 0.09 -3.85 -3.51
C ILE A 158 -1.16 -3.06 -3.90
N VAL A 159 -2.06 -3.68 -4.67
CA VAL A 159 -3.36 -3.09 -5.02
C VAL A 159 -4.29 -3.08 -3.80
N THR A 160 -4.27 -4.15 -3.00
CA THR A 160 -5.06 -4.28 -1.77
C THR A 160 -4.80 -3.12 -0.80
N SER A 161 -3.56 -2.64 -0.74
CA SER A 161 -3.14 -1.58 0.20
C SER A 161 -3.38 -0.16 -0.31
N ASP A 162 -4.19 0.05 -1.35
CA ASP A 162 -4.55 1.35 -1.94
C ASP A 162 -3.43 2.40 -2.13
N TYR A 163 -2.15 1.98 -2.11
CA TYR A 163 -1.00 2.85 -2.26
C TYR A 163 -0.90 3.33 -3.70
N VAL A 164 -0.83 2.38 -4.64
CA VAL A 164 -0.73 2.65 -6.08
C VAL A 164 -2.06 3.18 -6.61
N SER A 165 -3.17 2.49 -6.33
CA SER A 165 -4.50 2.87 -6.81
C SER A 165 -4.97 4.19 -6.21
N GLY A 166 -4.72 4.46 -4.93
CA GLY A 166 -5.07 5.73 -4.28
C GLY A 166 -4.24 6.89 -4.84
N THR A 167 -2.94 6.69 -5.05
CA THR A 167 -2.08 7.71 -5.68
C THR A 167 -2.55 8.04 -7.10
N LEU A 168 -2.85 7.01 -7.91
CA LEU A 168 -3.35 7.22 -9.27
C LEU A 168 -4.73 7.88 -9.27
N ARG A 169 -5.63 7.47 -8.36
CA ARG A 169 -6.95 8.07 -8.16
C ARG A 169 -6.82 9.57 -7.88
N ARG A 170 -6.01 9.97 -6.90
CA ARG A 170 -5.77 11.40 -6.58
C ARG A 170 -5.22 12.18 -7.77
N LYS A 171 -4.24 11.64 -8.49
CA LYS A 171 -3.65 12.28 -9.69
C LYS A 171 -4.69 12.49 -10.79
N LEU A 172 -5.49 11.47 -11.08
CA LEU A 172 -6.54 11.53 -12.10
C LEU A 172 -7.67 12.47 -11.68
N GLN A 173 -8.14 12.39 -10.43
CA GLN A 173 -9.19 13.28 -9.91
C GLN A 173 -8.74 14.75 -9.89
N LYS A 174 -7.48 15.04 -9.54
CA LYS A 174 -6.93 16.40 -9.61
C LYS A 174 -6.95 16.98 -11.02
N ARG A 175 -6.73 16.15 -12.05
CA ARG A 175 -6.66 16.58 -13.45
C ARG A 175 -8.03 16.61 -14.15
N PHE A 176 -8.86 15.60 -13.90
CA PHE A 176 -10.09 15.34 -14.65
C PHE A 176 -11.37 15.54 -13.83
N GLY A 177 -11.25 15.79 -12.54
CA GLY A 177 -12.36 16.00 -11.60
C GLY A 177 -12.59 14.81 -10.65
N ASP A 178 -12.95 15.11 -9.41
CA ASP A 178 -13.34 14.11 -8.41
C ASP A 178 -14.79 13.66 -8.63
N SER A 179 -14.97 12.42 -9.09
CA SER A 179 -16.29 11.77 -9.29
C SER A 179 -16.61 10.73 -8.20
N GLY A 180 -15.92 10.81 -7.06
CA GLY A 180 -16.05 9.88 -5.94
C GLY A 180 -15.02 8.75 -5.96
N HIS A 181 -15.13 7.89 -4.93
CA HIS A 181 -14.11 6.88 -4.60
C HIS A 181 -14.30 5.52 -5.25
N GLY A 182 -15.45 5.31 -5.88
CA GLY A 182 -15.76 4.05 -6.56
C GLY A 182 -16.03 2.91 -5.59
N PHE A 183 -15.55 1.72 -5.95
CA PHE A 183 -15.81 0.48 -5.24
C PHE A 183 -14.94 0.33 -3.99
N MET A 184 -15.54 -0.18 -2.91
CA MET A 184 -14.88 -0.46 -1.63
C MET A 184 -15.44 -1.75 -1.04
N LEU A 185 -14.65 -2.46 -0.24
CA LEU A 185 -15.10 -3.64 0.48
C LEU A 185 -15.96 -3.28 1.69
N MET A 186 -16.91 -4.16 2.00
CA MET A 186 -17.83 -4.01 3.13
C MET A 186 -17.09 -3.97 4.48
N ALA A 187 -16.07 -4.82 4.63
CA ALA A 187 -15.17 -4.86 5.79
C ALA A 187 -13.74 -5.16 5.32
N ASN A 188 -12.77 -5.05 6.23
CA ASN A 188 -11.38 -5.38 5.97
C ASN A 188 -11.19 -6.89 5.86
N ALA A 189 -11.34 -7.41 4.64
CA ALA A 189 -11.05 -8.81 4.36
C ALA A 189 -9.58 -9.16 4.59
N TRP A 190 -8.65 -8.23 4.39
CA TRP A 190 -7.23 -8.45 4.66
C TRP A 190 -6.70 -7.42 5.65
N PRO A 191 -5.71 -7.78 6.50
CA PRO A 191 -5.08 -6.82 7.41
C PRO A 191 -4.47 -5.61 6.69
N ALA A 192 -3.97 -5.82 5.47
CA ALA A 192 -3.37 -4.77 4.63
C ALA A 192 -4.40 -3.93 3.85
N TYR A 193 -5.70 -4.31 3.86
CA TYR A 193 -6.71 -3.55 3.13
C TYR A 193 -7.02 -2.23 3.83
N PHE A 194 -6.89 -1.14 3.10
CA PHE A 194 -7.44 0.16 3.49
C PHE A 194 -7.78 0.93 2.21
N HIS A 195 -8.51 2.04 2.37
CA HIS A 195 -8.94 2.87 1.24
C HIS A 195 -8.75 4.33 1.62
N ASN A 196 -7.93 5.05 0.88
CA ASN A 196 -7.60 6.44 1.18
C ASN A 196 -8.78 7.37 0.90
N ASP A 197 -8.86 8.45 1.67
CA ASP A 197 -9.80 9.57 1.49
C ASP A 197 -11.30 9.19 1.53
N VAL A 198 -11.65 8.20 2.35
CA VAL A 198 -13.04 7.82 2.66
C VAL A 198 -13.19 7.52 4.14
N SER A 199 -14.36 7.81 4.70
CA SER A 199 -14.71 7.34 6.04
C SER A 199 -15.33 5.95 5.94
N ARG A 200 -14.84 5.01 6.75
CA ARG A 200 -15.29 3.61 6.73
C ARG A 200 -15.25 3.00 8.12
N PHE A 201 -16.29 2.22 8.42
CA PHE A 201 -16.38 1.41 9.62
C PHE A 201 -17.14 0.13 9.32
N ALA A 202 -16.73 -0.97 9.96
CA ALA A 202 -17.54 -2.18 10.09
C ALA A 202 -17.27 -2.84 11.45
N SER A 203 -18.30 -3.36 12.09
CA SER A 203 -18.15 -4.12 13.34
C SER A 203 -17.29 -5.37 13.14
N SER A 204 -16.82 -5.99 14.21
CA SER A 204 -16.28 -7.35 14.17
C SER A 204 -17.41 -8.38 13.94
N GLY A 205 -17.03 -9.65 13.75
CA GLY A 205 -17.95 -10.78 13.63
C GLY A 205 -18.37 -11.14 12.21
N TRP A 206 -18.10 -10.28 11.22
CA TRP A 206 -18.39 -10.58 9.82
C TRP A 206 -17.71 -11.88 9.38
N LYS A 207 -18.44 -12.72 8.66
CA LYS A 207 -17.91 -13.93 8.03
C LYS A 207 -17.45 -13.60 6.62
N VAL A 208 -16.32 -14.16 6.21
CA VAL A 208 -15.69 -13.78 4.95
C VAL A 208 -15.02 -14.97 4.27
N SER A 209 -15.29 -15.12 2.97
CA SER A 209 -14.57 -16.00 2.06
C SER A 209 -13.81 -15.17 1.03
N ARG A 210 -12.65 -15.64 0.58
CA ARG A 210 -11.75 -14.92 -0.31
C ARG A 210 -11.27 -15.86 -1.42
N ILE A 211 -10.99 -15.31 -2.59
CA ILE A 211 -10.39 -16.07 -3.72
C ILE A 211 -9.02 -16.68 -3.39
N VAL A 212 -8.37 -16.23 -2.31
CA VAL A 212 -7.11 -16.76 -1.78
C VAL A 212 -7.27 -17.52 -0.46
N GLY A 213 -8.50 -17.88 -0.09
CA GLY A 213 -8.77 -18.68 1.10
C GLY A 213 -9.26 -17.89 2.33
N PRO A 214 -10.14 -18.49 3.16
CA PRO A 214 -10.90 -19.68 2.83
C PRO A 214 -11.85 -19.43 1.64
N LEU A 215 -12.00 -20.42 0.76
CA LEU A 215 -12.74 -20.32 -0.49
C LEU A 215 -14.24 -20.39 -0.22
N SER A 216 -15.04 -19.61 -0.94
CA SER A 216 -16.50 -19.73 -0.86
C SER A 216 -16.94 -21.07 -1.46
N PRO A 217 -17.71 -21.91 -0.74
CA PRO A 217 -18.11 -23.24 -1.24
C PRO A 217 -18.95 -23.22 -2.53
N ASP A 218 -19.60 -22.10 -2.82
CA ASP A 218 -20.40 -21.90 -4.04
C ASP A 218 -19.64 -21.16 -5.16
N GLY A 219 -18.37 -20.78 -4.90
CA GLY A 219 -17.56 -20.00 -5.84
C GLY A 219 -18.04 -18.57 -6.08
N LEU A 220 -19.01 -18.06 -5.31
CA LEU A 220 -19.59 -16.74 -5.52
C LEU A 220 -18.79 -15.67 -4.78
N TYR A 221 -18.13 -14.80 -5.54
CA TYR A 221 -17.39 -13.66 -5.03
C TYR A 221 -17.94 -12.34 -5.58
N GLY A 222 -17.92 -11.30 -4.75
CA GLY A 222 -18.14 -9.93 -5.24
C GLY A 222 -16.96 -9.43 -6.07
N LEU A 223 -17.10 -8.23 -6.64
CA LEU A 223 -16.11 -7.61 -7.52
C LEU A 223 -14.68 -7.59 -6.97
N GLY A 224 -14.52 -7.52 -5.64
CA GLY A 224 -13.22 -7.52 -4.98
C GLY A 224 -12.60 -8.91 -4.73
N GLY A 225 -13.18 -9.99 -5.24
CA GLY A 225 -12.72 -11.35 -4.96
C GLY A 225 -13.02 -11.83 -3.53
N VAL A 226 -14.07 -11.26 -2.92
CA VAL A 226 -14.47 -11.52 -1.53
C VAL A 226 -15.98 -11.57 -1.43
N SER A 227 -16.50 -12.46 -0.59
CA SER A 227 -17.89 -12.46 -0.13
C SER A 227 -17.95 -12.22 1.37
N PHE A 228 -18.96 -11.48 1.82
CA PHE A 228 -19.18 -11.13 3.22
C PHE A 228 -20.56 -11.59 3.66
N ARG A 229 -20.66 -12.30 4.78
CA ARG A 229 -21.92 -12.58 5.46
C ARG A 229 -21.94 -11.89 6.81
N ALA A 230 -23.04 -11.19 7.07
CA ALA A 230 -23.25 -10.41 8.28
C ALA A 230 -24.10 -11.21 9.29
N PRO A 231 -23.55 -11.62 10.45
CA PRO A 231 -24.40 -12.09 11.54
C PRO A 231 -25.38 -11.01 12.01
N PRO A 232 -26.50 -11.39 12.68
CA PRO A 232 -27.42 -10.43 13.28
C PRO A 232 -26.70 -9.41 14.18
N GLY A 233 -27.04 -8.14 14.04
CA GLY A 233 -26.43 -7.04 14.80
C GLY A 233 -25.15 -6.45 14.20
N SER A 234 -24.60 -7.04 13.12
CA SER A 234 -23.47 -6.47 12.39
C SER A 234 -23.81 -5.10 11.81
N ARG A 235 -22.83 -4.19 11.80
CA ARG A 235 -23.00 -2.82 11.28
C ARG A 235 -21.84 -2.45 10.39
N ALA A 236 -22.11 -1.67 9.34
CA ALA A 236 -21.10 -0.99 8.55
C ALA A 236 -21.55 0.44 8.25
N ARG A 237 -20.58 1.36 8.10
CA ARG A 237 -20.80 2.78 7.77
C ARG A 237 -19.76 3.23 6.77
N PHE A 238 -20.20 4.00 5.78
CA PHE A 238 -19.37 4.56 4.73
C PHE A 238 -19.72 6.05 4.59
N GLY A 239 -18.72 6.87 4.31
CA GLY A 239 -18.90 8.31 4.19
C GLY A 239 -17.72 8.98 3.52
N THR A 240 -17.84 10.29 3.37
CA THR A 240 -16.78 11.16 2.85
C THR A 240 -15.59 11.23 3.81
N ALA A 241 -14.41 11.56 3.30
CA ALA A 241 -13.25 11.85 4.14
C ALA A 241 -13.56 12.95 5.18
N LYS A 242 -12.98 12.84 6.37
CA LYS A 242 -13.14 13.83 7.46
C LYS A 242 -12.18 15.02 7.35
N SER A 243 -11.02 14.82 6.70
CA SER A 243 -10.02 15.85 6.39
C SER A 243 -9.53 15.69 4.94
N GLY A 244 -8.56 16.50 4.53
CA GLY A 244 -7.96 16.44 3.19
C GLY A 244 -8.78 17.11 2.08
N HIS A 245 -8.24 17.09 0.87
CA HIS A 245 -8.84 17.68 -0.33
C HIS A 245 -9.66 16.67 -1.15
N PHE A 246 -9.45 15.37 -0.96
CA PHE A 246 -10.10 14.32 -1.74
C PHE A 246 -11.27 13.67 -0.99
N GLY A 247 -12.27 13.15 -1.72
CA GLY A 247 -13.35 12.36 -1.12
C GLY A 247 -14.31 13.13 -0.24
N ARG A 248 -14.42 14.44 -0.46
CA ARG A 248 -15.21 15.35 0.38
C ARG A 248 -16.71 15.37 0.07
N ASN A 249 -17.11 14.77 -1.05
CA ASN A 249 -18.48 14.79 -1.54
C ASN A 249 -18.92 13.39 -1.96
N VAL A 250 -20.21 13.11 -1.79
CA VAL A 250 -20.87 11.90 -2.30
C VAL A 250 -22.29 12.27 -2.76
N SER A 251 -22.70 11.74 -3.91
CA SER A 251 -24.06 11.93 -4.43
C SER A 251 -24.85 10.64 -4.56
N ARG A 252 -24.17 9.48 -4.51
CA ARG A 252 -24.78 8.16 -4.67
C ARG A 252 -23.99 7.13 -3.89
N PHE A 253 -24.72 6.27 -3.18
CA PHE A 253 -24.23 4.99 -2.69
C PHE A 253 -24.89 3.87 -3.49
N GLU A 254 -24.14 2.81 -3.74
CA GLU A 254 -24.63 1.58 -4.35
C GLU A 254 -24.10 0.42 -3.51
N VAL A 255 -24.97 -0.53 -3.19
CA VAL A 255 -24.61 -1.69 -2.37
C VAL A 255 -25.03 -2.93 -3.14
N SER A 256 -24.06 -3.66 -3.69
CA SER A 256 -24.34 -4.98 -4.25
C SER A 256 -24.44 -6.00 -3.13
N TYR A 257 -25.50 -6.80 -3.14
CA TYR A 257 -25.76 -7.84 -2.15
C TYR A 257 -26.34 -9.08 -2.81
N MET A 258 -26.35 -10.20 -2.07
CA MET A 258 -26.94 -11.45 -2.53
C MET A 258 -28.21 -11.73 -1.73
N LEU A 259 -29.26 -12.12 -2.45
CA LEU A 259 -30.43 -12.75 -1.88
C LEU A 259 -30.15 -14.25 -1.77
N GLU A 260 -30.41 -14.88 -0.63
CA GLU A 260 -30.12 -16.30 -0.41
C GLU A 260 -31.14 -16.96 0.54
N PRO A 261 -31.26 -18.31 0.52
CA PRO A 261 -32.07 -19.04 1.50
C PRO A 261 -31.62 -18.74 2.92
N GLY A 262 -32.56 -18.37 3.78
CA GLY A 262 -32.26 -17.96 5.16
C GLY A 262 -31.67 -16.56 5.29
N GLY A 263 -31.69 -15.75 4.22
CA GLY A 263 -31.30 -14.35 4.26
C GLY A 263 -32.09 -13.54 5.30
N GLY A 264 -31.42 -12.55 5.88
CA GLY A 264 -31.98 -11.70 6.92
C GLY A 264 -32.53 -10.38 6.40
N LYS A 265 -32.78 -9.43 7.31
CA LYS A 265 -33.14 -8.06 6.96
C LYS A 265 -31.93 -7.14 7.13
N MET A 266 -31.68 -6.31 6.13
CA MET A 266 -30.65 -5.27 6.14
C MET A 266 -31.31 -3.90 6.16
N GLN A 267 -31.07 -3.14 7.24
CA GLN A 267 -31.53 -1.75 7.35
C GLN A 267 -30.48 -0.81 6.76
N LEU A 268 -30.89 0.03 5.82
CA LEU A 268 -30.10 1.10 5.23
C LEU A 268 -30.49 2.43 5.84
N ASN A 269 -29.49 3.15 6.35
CA ASN A 269 -29.65 4.50 6.89
C ASN A 269 -28.78 5.48 6.09
N VAL A 270 -29.31 6.67 5.82
CA VAL A 270 -28.59 7.79 5.22
C VAL A 270 -28.64 8.95 6.22
N ASP A 271 -27.48 9.48 6.58
CA ASP A 271 -27.33 10.59 7.54
C ASP A 271 -28.12 10.39 8.85
N GLY A 272 -28.04 9.16 9.38
CA GLY A 272 -28.68 8.77 10.63
C GLY A 272 -30.19 8.47 10.54
N LYS A 273 -30.81 8.69 9.38
CA LYS A 273 -32.24 8.41 9.15
C LYS A 273 -32.42 7.10 8.39
N GLN A 274 -33.43 6.33 8.77
CA GLN A 274 -33.78 5.12 8.03
C GLN A 274 -34.26 5.48 6.62
N TYR A 275 -33.59 4.90 5.63
CA TYR A 275 -33.93 5.04 4.21
C TYR A 275 -34.79 3.87 3.73
N LYS A 276 -34.32 2.64 3.97
CA LYS A 276 -35.01 1.42 3.51
C LYS A 276 -34.62 0.22 4.36
N VAL A 277 -35.52 -0.75 4.48
CA VAL A 277 -35.19 -2.10 4.96
C VAL A 277 -35.29 -3.04 3.77
N LEU A 278 -34.22 -3.79 3.53
CA LEU A 278 -34.12 -4.80 2.47
C LEU A 278 -34.28 -6.18 3.08
N ASP A 279 -35.16 -7.00 2.52
CA ASP A 279 -35.23 -8.42 2.83
C ASP A 279 -34.26 -9.15 1.89
N THR A 280 -33.30 -9.89 2.46
CA THR A 280 -32.32 -10.66 1.69
C THR A 280 -32.68 -12.13 1.55
N SER A 281 -33.86 -12.55 2.02
CA SER A 281 -34.35 -13.92 1.86
C SER A 281 -34.83 -14.19 0.44
N SER A 282 -34.51 -15.37 -0.08
CA SER A 282 -34.95 -15.87 -1.39
C SER A 282 -34.88 -17.39 -1.43
N GLY A 283 -35.73 -18.05 -2.22
CA GLY A 283 -35.67 -19.50 -2.41
C GLY A 283 -34.39 -19.96 -3.12
N GLU A 284 -33.77 -19.06 -3.88
CA GLU A 284 -32.54 -19.30 -4.63
C GLU A 284 -31.58 -18.12 -4.50
N LYS A 285 -30.29 -18.37 -4.72
CA LYS A 285 -29.25 -17.34 -4.71
C LYS A 285 -29.36 -16.45 -5.95
N ARG A 286 -29.44 -15.14 -5.75
CA ARG A 286 -29.42 -14.15 -6.84
C ARG A 286 -28.78 -12.84 -6.40
N THR A 287 -28.05 -12.20 -7.30
CA THR A 287 -27.45 -10.89 -7.05
C THR A 287 -28.51 -9.79 -7.12
N ALA A 288 -28.39 -8.79 -6.26
CA ALA A 288 -29.18 -7.58 -6.23
C ALA A 288 -28.26 -6.36 -5.99
N VAL A 289 -28.77 -5.17 -6.33
CA VAL A 289 -28.08 -3.88 -6.23
C VAL A 289 -29.04 -2.83 -5.69
#